data_AF-A0A644XTQ4-F1
#
_entry.id   AF-A0A644XTQ4-F1
#
_cell.length_a   1.000
_cell.length_b   1.000
_cell.length_c   1.000
_cell.angle_alpha   90.00
_cell.angle_beta   90.00
_cell.angle_gamma   90.00
#
_symmetry.space_group_name_H-M   'P 1'
#
loop_
_entity.id
_entity.type
_entity.pdbx_description
1 polymer ?
#
loop_
_entity_poly.entity_id
_entity_poly.type
_entity_poly.pdbx_seq_one_letter_code
_entity_poly.pdbx_strand_id
1 'polypeptide(L)' 'MSELASDREKTQQGLDKATGLVRKELGTRLSLYKTPELIFKRDESVAYGSKIDELIRKMHEDEKK' A
#
# COMPACT_ATOMS: atom_id res chain seq x y z
N MET A 1 -2.63 8.60 -18.42
CA MET A 1 -3.06 9.02 -17.07
C MET A 1 -4.37 8.38 -16.61
N SER A 2 -5.36 8.14 -17.49
CA SER A 2 -6.66 7.56 -17.11
C SER A 2 -6.61 6.05 -16.75
N GLU A 3 -5.84 5.24 -17.50
CA GLU A 3 -5.78 3.78 -17.26
C GLU A 3 -5.15 3.41 -15.91
N LEU A 4 -4.05 4.07 -15.50
CA LEU A 4 -3.39 3.77 -14.22
C LEU A 4 -4.28 4.07 -13.01
N ALA A 5 -5.17 5.06 -13.09
CA ALA A 5 -6.12 5.33 -12.01
C ALA A 5 -7.17 4.23 -11.94
N SER A 6 -7.71 3.82 -13.09
CA SER A 6 -8.71 2.75 -13.19
C SER A 6 -8.18 1.39 -12.71
N ASP A 7 -6.94 1.04 -13.03
CA ASP A 7 -6.35 -0.24 -12.63
C ASP A 7 -6.06 -0.30 -11.12
N ARG A 8 -5.73 0.84 -10.51
CA ARG A 8 -5.57 0.96 -9.05
C ARG A 8 -6.89 0.74 -8.34
N GLU A 9 -7.97 1.34 -8.83
CA GLU A 9 -9.31 1.16 -8.27
C GLU A 9 -9.79 -0.28 -8.42
N LYS A 10 -9.59 -0.90 -9.59
CA LYS A 10 -9.91 -2.32 -9.81
C LYS A 10 -9.12 -3.24 -8.88
N THR A 11 -7.85 -2.94 -8.66
CA THR A 11 -6.99 -3.72 -7.74
C THR A 11 -7.50 -3.62 -6.31
N GLN A 12 -7.84 -2.40 -5.85
CA GLN A 12 -8.40 -2.19 -4.52
C GLN A 12 -9.74 -2.91 -4.35
N GLN A 13 -10.64 -2.80 -5.32
CA GLN A 13 -11.93 -3.53 -5.30
C GLN A 13 -11.75 -5.05 -5.28
N GLY A 14 -10.73 -5.57 -5.96
CA GLY A 14 -10.38 -6.99 -5.91
C GLY A 14 -9.93 -7.43 -4.51
N LEU A 15 -9.07 -6.64 -3.87
CA LEU A 15 -8.61 -6.88 -2.50
C LEU A 15 -9.77 -6.79 -1.49
N ASP A 16 -10.64 -5.80 -1.64
CA ASP A 16 -11.80 -5.61 -0.77
C ASP A 16 -12.73 -6.83 -0.83
N LYS A 17 -12.96 -7.39 -2.03
CA LYS A 17 -13.72 -8.64 -2.21
C LYS A 17 -13.01 -9.86 -1.62
N ALA A 18 -11.68 -9.91 -1.70
CA ALA A 18 -10.88 -11.01 -1.16
C ALA A 18 -10.80 -11.01 0.38
N THR A 19 -11.10 -9.90 1.04
CA THR A 19 -11.05 -9.72 2.51
C THR A 19 -11.74 -10.84 3.28
N GLY A 20 -12.92 -11.29 2.83
CA GLY A 20 -13.66 -12.37 3.50
C GLY A 20 -12.92 -13.72 3.46
N LEU A 21 -12.29 -14.03 2.34
CA LEU A 21 -11.49 -15.25 2.16
C LEU A 21 -10.24 -15.20 3.04
N VAL A 22 -9.52 -14.08 3.00
CA VAL A 22 -8.29 -13.87 3.78
C VAL A 22 -8.59 -13.93 5.28
N ARG A 23 -9.71 -13.34 5.73
CA ARG A 23 -10.15 -13.42 7.12
C ARG A 23 -10.43 -14.85 7.56
N LYS A 24 -11.06 -15.67 6.71
CA LYS A 24 -11.35 -17.08 6.99
C LYS A 24 -10.07 -17.91 7.14
N GLU A 25 -9.10 -17.72 6.24
CA GLU A 25 -7.80 -18.38 6.31
C GLU A 25 -7.01 -17.96 7.56
N LEU A 26 -7.00 -16.66 7.87
CA LEU A 26 -6.35 -16.14 9.07
C LEU A 26 -7.03 -16.63 10.35
N GLY A 27 -8.35 -16.75 10.39
CA GLY A 27 -9.07 -17.32 11.54
C GLY A 27 -8.79 -18.80 11.76
N THR A 28 -8.46 -19.55 10.70
CA THR A 28 -8.05 -20.96 10.80
C THR A 28 -6.63 -21.11 11.36
N ARG A 29 -5.74 -20.15 11.04
CA ARG A 29 -4.31 -20.22 11.39
C ARG A 29 -3.96 -19.50 12.68
N LEU A 30 -4.65 -18.40 13.00
CA LEU A 30 -4.47 -17.66 14.24
C LEU A 30 -5.38 -18.27 15.30
N SER A 31 -4.81 -18.67 16.43
CA SER A 31 -5.53 -19.17 17.62
C SER A 31 -6.24 -18.05 18.40
N LEU A 32 -6.83 -17.09 17.68
CA LEU A 32 -7.56 -15.96 18.24
C LEU A 32 -9.05 -16.30 18.37
N TYR A 33 -9.64 -16.02 19.53
CA TYR A 33 -11.08 -16.20 19.75
C TYR A 33 -11.95 -15.33 18.82
N LYS A 34 -11.43 -14.16 18.41
CA LYS A 34 -12.06 -13.29 17.40
C LYS A 34 -11.03 -12.85 16.38
N THR A 35 -11.26 -13.14 15.11
CA THR A 35 -10.47 -12.58 14.02
C THR A 35 -10.86 -11.11 13.81
N PRO A 36 -9.89 -10.16 13.84
CA PRO A 36 -10.18 -8.75 13.61
C PRO A 36 -10.65 -8.49 12.18
N GLU A 37 -11.24 -7.31 11.95
CA GLU A 37 -11.53 -6.84 10.61
C GLU A 37 -10.24 -6.47 9.89
N LEU A 38 -10.14 -6.89 8.62
CA LEU A 38 -8.98 -6.63 7.77
C LEU A 38 -9.30 -5.45 6.86
N ILE A 39 -8.36 -4.51 6.78
CA ILE A 39 -8.49 -3.32 5.94
C ILE A 39 -7.28 -3.28 5.03
N PHE A 40 -7.50 -3.39 3.73
CA PHE A 40 -6.44 -3.25 2.73
C PHE A 40 -6.20 -1.77 2.45
N LYS A 41 -5.01 -1.29 2.78
CA LYS A 41 -4.55 0.05 2.42
C LYS A 41 -3.32 -0.05 1.55
N ARG A 42 -3.29 0.76 0.50
CA ARG A 42 -2.09 0.93 -0.31
C ARG A 42 -1.04 1.70 0.48
N ASP A 43 0.20 1.25 0.41
CA ASP A 43 1.34 1.97 0.94
C ASP A 43 1.74 3.13 0.01
N GLU A 44 1.68 4.36 0.53
CA GLU A 44 2.12 5.58 -0.15
C GLU A 44 3.56 5.96 0.21
N SER A 45 4.16 5.29 1.20
CA SER A 45 5.48 5.60 1.74
C SER A 45 6.59 5.46 0.70
N VAL A 46 6.41 4.60 -0.31
CA VAL A 46 7.36 4.44 -1.41
C VAL A 46 7.46 5.72 -2.24
N ALA A 47 6.31 6.31 -2.63
CA ALA A 47 6.30 7.53 -3.42
C ALA A 47 6.84 8.72 -2.61
N TYR A 48 6.53 8.75 -1.31
CA TYR A 48 7.07 9.73 -0.38
C TYR A 48 8.60 9.60 -0.22
N GLY A 49 9.12 8.38 -0.09
CA GLY A 49 10.55 8.09 -0.01
C GLY A 49 11.30 8.55 -1.26
N SER A 50 10.76 8.26 -2.46
CA SER A 50 11.36 8.76 -3.71
C SER A 50 11.43 10.29 -3.76
N LYS A 51 10.43 10.99 -3.21
CA LYS A 51 10.45 12.45 -3.12
C LYS A 51 11.52 12.95 -2.14
N ILE A 52 11.70 12.27 -1.01
CA ILE A 52 12.79 12.59 -0.07
C ILE A 52 14.15 12.39 -0.75
N ASP A 53 14.35 11.27 -1.44
CA ASP A 53 15.61 10.99 -2.14
C ASP A 53 15.91 12.04 -3.21
N GLU A 54 14.89 12.49 -3.94
CA GLU A 54 15.03 13.57 -4.93
C GLU A 54 15.42 14.91 -4.28
N LEU A 55 14.82 15.23 -3.13
CA LEU A 55 15.13 16.45 -2.38
C LEU A 55 16.56 16.42 -1.82
N ILE A 56 16.98 15.29 -1.24
CA ILE A 56 18.35 15.11 -0.73
C ILE A 56 19.37 15.22 -1.87
N ARG A 57 19.08 14.63 -3.04
CA ARG A 57 19.94 14.77 -4.23
C ARG A 57 20.08 16.22 -4.66
N LYS A 58 18.97 16.98 -4.75
CA LYS A 58 19.00 18.40 -5.12
C LYS A 58 19.85 19.22 -4.16
N MET A 59 19.71 19.00 -2.86
CA MET A 59 20.53 19.69 -1.85
C MET A 59 22.03 19.42 -2.03
N HIS A 60 22.43 18.17 -2.28
CA HIS A 60 23.83 17.84 -2.54
C HIS A 60 24.37 18.39 -3.87
N GLU A 61 23.52 18.56 -4.89
CA GLU A 61 23.92 19.22 -6.14
C GLU A 61 24.10 20.73 -5.96
N ASP A 62 23.26 21.38 -5.15
CA ASP A 62 23.35 22.81 -4.84
C ASP A 62 24.57 23.13 -3.96
N GLU A 63 24.97 22.26 -3.02
CA GLU A 63 26.19 22.44 -2.21
C GLU A 63 27.52 22.25 -2.98
N LYS A 64 27.49 21.59 -4.14
CA LYS A 64 28.67 21.40 -4.99
C LYS A 64 28.93 22.55 -5.96
N LYS A 65 28.06 23.56 -5.97
CA LYS A 65 28.18 24.78 -6.80
C LYS A 65 28.81 25.91 -6.03
#